data_AF-A0A2N1TU39-F1
#
_entry.id   AF-A0A2N1TU39-F1
#
_cell.length_a   1.000
_cell.length_b   1.000
_cell.length_c   1.000
_cell.angle_alpha   90.00
_cell.angle_beta   90.00
_cell.angle_gamma   90.00
#
_symmetry.space_group_name_H-M   'P 1'
#
loop_
_entity.id
_entity.type
_entity.pdbx_description
1 polymer ?
#
loop_
_entity_poly.entity_id
_entity_poly.type
_entity_poly.pdbx_seq_one_letter_code
_entity_poly.pdbx_strand_id
1 'polypeptide(L)'
;MKKYTYTLFAVFMLVFAARVEARNVLKDIFKVYQKYQEVNMTLWLVGDIGAEKRFGKELQMWMGLMHKEEKDPKIRAYVSGIFERLKPQFNNRGMSFDVRVIRDSTANAFVIPGGHVYVFTGLIDMVGSDDELAAVISHELAHAERRHSLKNFRASTAAVAVLNAAVKNKKDRQTWGNLIGYLTLMQFSRQQEDEADDLGQFKMAAAGFNPAAQVSLWEKFLKKHGDTKGLAQYLSTHPPSSKRIENARNNLKKMNVVEQTVFNNTRLILSADQVNLLTNPSFEADPAATGQISGWEVAAGKVALTDQQAVTGRRSLELLADQRMSAVRVLSDFIAINENSDLTVTGWARSENGQQNAAVGIEIYDANKRLRNRFLAVRESEPLPATWTRIEARLLNSAERRIFAAGNVYMRLVLQTGPISLGPVWFDDFRVRQTQVVEPVNMLSGGDFERRTVGNIPEAIQPVAGQIGIDTTKANTGYSSLLLQSAAGGESGFAFAPLPLAGIKAGQSLTCSFYYQSDRPQKGVVVAEMLDEKGAVLARRLAEVGFEAVAGNWLANSFAFKFEPQGNEVAVAKSLRIRVAAAMPAGASIWFDTFIMR
;
A
#
# COMPACT_ATOMS: atom_id res chain seq x y z
N MET A 1 -2.15 20.79 -40.81
CA MET A 1 -3.08 21.95 -40.90
C MET A 1 -2.95 22.98 -39.75
N LYS A 2 -2.69 22.62 -38.49
CA LYS A 2 -2.60 23.60 -37.36
C LYS A 2 -1.38 24.54 -37.36
N LYS A 3 -0.22 24.13 -37.90
CA LYS A 3 1.00 24.97 -37.92
C LYS A 3 0.97 26.07 -38.98
N TYR A 4 0.21 25.88 -40.04
CA TYR A 4 0.14 26.84 -41.15
C TYR A 4 -1.02 27.83 -41.01
N THR A 5 -2.02 27.53 -40.17
CA THR A 5 -3.22 28.37 -40.01
C THR A 5 -2.93 29.66 -39.24
N TYR A 6 -2.13 29.62 -38.18
CA TYR A 6 -1.78 30.82 -37.42
C TYR A 6 -0.85 31.76 -38.19
N THR A 7 0.07 31.21 -38.98
CA THR A 7 0.97 31.99 -39.84
C THR A 7 0.22 32.59 -41.02
N LEU A 8 -0.68 31.83 -41.66
CA LEU A 8 -1.56 32.40 -42.70
C LEU A 8 -2.45 33.50 -42.11
N PHE A 9 -3.02 33.30 -40.92
CA PHE A 9 -3.90 34.26 -40.27
C PHE A 9 -3.17 35.54 -39.83
N ALA A 10 -1.92 35.42 -39.36
CA ALA A 10 -1.07 36.56 -39.03
C ALA A 10 -0.64 37.35 -40.27
N VAL A 11 -0.27 36.65 -41.36
CA VAL A 11 0.03 37.27 -42.66
C VAL A 11 -1.22 37.93 -43.25
N PHE A 12 -2.40 37.31 -43.09
CA PHE A 12 -3.67 37.86 -43.56
C PHE A 12 -4.08 39.12 -42.77
N MET A 13 -3.87 39.14 -41.46
CA MET A 13 -4.09 40.31 -40.59
C MET A 13 -3.17 41.49 -40.94
N LEU A 14 -1.92 41.21 -41.29
CA LEU A 14 -0.94 42.23 -41.70
C LEU A 14 -1.26 42.84 -43.07
N VAL A 15 -1.87 42.09 -43.99
CA VAL A 15 -2.11 42.53 -45.38
C VAL A 15 -3.45 43.26 -45.55
N PHE A 16 -4.47 43.00 -44.71
CA PHE A 16 -5.85 43.45 -44.98
C PHE A 16 -6.48 44.41 -43.95
N ALA A 17 -5.71 44.95 -43.00
CA ALA A 17 -6.23 45.80 -41.93
C ALA A 17 -6.85 47.16 -42.34
N ALA A 18 -6.88 47.51 -43.64
CA ALA A 18 -7.26 48.84 -44.11
C ALA A 18 -8.57 48.95 -44.92
N ARG A 19 -9.37 47.88 -45.15
CA ARG A 19 -10.61 47.97 -45.96
C ARG A 19 -11.86 47.40 -45.28
N VAL A 20 -13.01 48.02 -45.52
CA VAL A 20 -14.33 47.64 -44.96
C VAL A 20 -14.76 46.24 -45.41
N GLU A 21 -14.44 45.82 -46.63
CA GLU A 21 -14.73 44.46 -47.11
C GLU A 21 -13.95 43.38 -46.33
N ALA A 22 -12.73 43.66 -45.88
CA ALA A 22 -11.94 42.73 -45.06
C ALA A 22 -12.59 42.46 -43.70
N ARG A 23 -13.25 43.47 -43.10
CA ARG A 23 -14.00 43.31 -41.84
C ARG A 23 -15.20 42.38 -42.00
N ASN A 24 -15.89 42.42 -43.14
CA ASN A 24 -17.02 41.54 -43.43
C ASN A 24 -16.58 40.10 -43.66
N VAL A 25 -15.49 39.88 -44.42
CA VAL A 25 -14.90 38.55 -44.63
C VAL A 25 -14.40 37.95 -43.31
N LEU A 26 -13.73 38.73 -42.45
CA LEU A 26 -13.33 38.29 -41.11
C LEU A 26 -14.54 37.90 -40.25
N LYS A 27 -15.63 38.66 -40.29
CA LYS A 27 -16.87 38.37 -39.57
C LYS A 27 -17.49 37.05 -40.04
N ASP A 28 -17.48 36.76 -41.34
CA ASP A 28 -18.04 35.53 -41.89
C ASP A 28 -17.15 34.31 -41.66
N ILE A 29 -15.81 34.46 -41.74
CA ILE A 29 -14.86 33.41 -41.32
C ILE A 29 -15.07 33.08 -39.84
N PHE A 30 -15.27 34.09 -39.00
CA PHE A 30 -15.53 33.89 -37.58
C PHE A 30 -16.86 33.15 -37.34
N LYS A 31 -17.93 33.47 -38.08
CA LYS A 31 -19.20 32.71 -38.03
C LYS A 31 -19.04 31.26 -38.46
N VAL A 32 -18.31 31.00 -39.56
CA VAL A 32 -18.04 29.63 -40.04
C VAL A 32 -17.24 28.84 -39.00
N TYR A 33 -16.23 29.47 -38.39
CA TYR A 33 -15.46 28.87 -37.31
C TYR A 33 -16.31 28.58 -36.07
N GLN A 34 -17.17 29.52 -35.66
CA GLN A 34 -18.12 29.31 -34.57
C GLN A 34 -19.05 28.15 -34.88
N LYS A 35 -19.64 28.09 -36.08
CA LYS A 35 -20.53 26.99 -36.48
C LYS A 35 -19.81 25.64 -36.53
N TYR A 36 -18.56 25.62 -36.98
CA TYR A 36 -17.71 24.44 -36.95
C TYR A 36 -17.45 23.96 -35.51
N GLN A 37 -17.19 24.88 -34.58
CA GLN A 37 -17.06 24.56 -33.15
C GLN A 37 -18.37 24.04 -32.57
N GLU A 38 -19.52 24.60 -32.98
CA GLU A 38 -20.84 24.13 -32.53
C GLU A 38 -21.09 22.67 -32.93
N VAL A 39 -20.95 22.38 -34.22
CA VAL A 39 -21.15 21.03 -34.77
C VAL A 39 -20.19 20.05 -34.11
N ASN A 40 -18.91 20.43 -33.98
CA ASN A 40 -17.89 19.59 -33.35
C ASN A 40 -18.13 19.27 -31.87
N MET A 41 -18.86 20.13 -31.17
CA MET A 41 -19.24 19.95 -29.77
C MET A 41 -20.47 19.05 -29.64
N THR A 42 -21.35 19.02 -30.64
CA THR A 42 -22.48 18.08 -30.68
C THR A 42 -22.12 16.69 -31.23
N LEU A 43 -21.01 16.56 -31.97
CA LEU A 43 -20.56 15.28 -32.55
C LEU A 43 -20.28 14.18 -31.52
N TRP A 44 -20.06 14.52 -30.26
CA TRP A 44 -19.94 13.49 -29.22
C TRP A 44 -21.26 12.70 -29.05
N LEU A 45 -22.41 13.30 -29.38
CA LEU A 45 -23.72 12.63 -29.41
C LEU A 45 -23.79 11.55 -30.48
N VAL A 46 -22.88 11.48 -31.46
CA VAL A 46 -22.78 10.35 -32.40
C VAL A 46 -21.67 9.36 -32.00
N GLY A 47 -21.01 9.61 -30.87
CA GLY A 47 -20.08 8.68 -30.25
C GLY A 47 -18.63 8.98 -30.60
N ASP A 48 -18.37 10.09 -31.32
CA ASP A 48 -17.03 10.53 -31.66
C ASP A 48 -16.21 10.84 -30.39
N ILE A 49 -15.12 10.11 -30.22
CA ILE A 49 -14.23 10.23 -29.06
C ILE A 49 -13.50 11.58 -29.11
N GLY A 50 -13.15 12.06 -30.31
CA GLY A 50 -12.49 13.36 -30.48
C GLY A 50 -13.36 14.52 -29.98
N ALA A 51 -14.66 14.48 -30.32
CA ALA A 51 -15.67 15.41 -29.87
C ALA A 51 -15.95 15.29 -28.37
N GLU A 52 -16.03 14.07 -27.84
CA GLU A 52 -16.23 13.86 -26.41
C GLU A 52 -15.09 14.49 -25.58
N LYS A 53 -13.83 14.32 -26.01
CA LYS A 53 -12.70 15.00 -25.35
C LYS A 53 -12.81 16.52 -25.39
N ARG A 54 -13.27 17.10 -26.50
CA ARG A 54 -13.44 18.56 -26.62
C ARG A 54 -14.57 19.04 -25.71
N PHE A 55 -15.69 18.32 -25.71
CA PHE A 55 -16.83 18.60 -24.86
C PHE A 55 -16.47 18.52 -23.38
N GLY A 56 -15.76 17.46 -22.97
CA GLY A 56 -15.24 17.29 -21.62
C GLY A 56 -14.35 18.44 -21.16
N LYS A 57 -13.46 18.94 -22.04
CA LYS A 57 -12.61 20.11 -21.73
C LYS A 57 -13.40 21.39 -21.50
N GLU A 58 -14.44 21.64 -22.30
CA GLU A 58 -15.30 22.81 -22.13
C GLU A 58 -16.10 22.71 -20.83
N LEU A 59 -16.64 21.52 -20.51
CA LEU A 59 -17.27 21.27 -19.22
C LEU A 59 -16.29 21.46 -18.04
N GLN A 60 -15.06 20.97 -18.18
CA GLN A 60 -14.01 21.10 -17.17
C GLN A 60 -13.64 22.58 -16.91
N MET A 61 -13.61 23.42 -17.95
CA MET A 61 -13.42 24.86 -17.80
C MET A 61 -14.55 25.49 -16.97
N TRP A 62 -15.80 25.18 -17.30
CA TRP A 62 -16.96 25.71 -16.58
C TRP A 62 -17.06 25.18 -15.14
N MET A 63 -16.70 23.91 -14.91
CA MET A 63 -16.56 23.32 -13.58
C MET A 63 -15.60 24.14 -12.72
N GLY A 64 -14.43 24.52 -13.25
CA GLY A 64 -13.45 25.35 -12.52
C GLY A 64 -13.91 26.79 -12.24
N LEU A 65 -14.90 27.30 -12.97
CA LEU A 65 -15.50 28.62 -12.72
C LEU A 65 -16.64 28.58 -11.69
N MET A 66 -17.27 27.41 -11.50
CA MET A 66 -18.45 27.25 -10.65
C MET A 66 -18.14 26.58 -9.32
N HIS A 67 -17.15 25.69 -9.28
CA HIS A 67 -16.72 24.99 -8.08
C HIS A 67 -15.34 25.44 -7.65
N LYS A 68 -15.12 25.47 -6.33
CA LYS A 68 -13.80 25.72 -5.75
C LYS A 68 -13.04 24.40 -5.71
N GLU A 69 -11.94 24.30 -6.46
CA GLU A 69 -11.01 23.18 -6.31
C GLU A 69 -10.35 23.22 -4.92
N GLU A 70 -10.05 22.03 -4.38
CA GLU A 70 -9.20 21.89 -3.21
C GLU A 70 -7.79 22.39 -3.54
N LYS A 71 -7.22 23.14 -2.60
CA LYS A 71 -5.92 23.81 -2.72
C LYS A 71 -4.81 23.06 -1.98
N ASP A 72 -5.14 22.22 -0.99
CA ASP A 72 -4.14 21.42 -0.29
C ASP A 72 -3.52 20.39 -1.26
N PRO A 73 -2.22 20.50 -1.60
CA PRO A 73 -1.57 19.56 -2.51
C PRO A 73 -1.52 18.14 -1.94
N LYS A 74 -1.62 17.95 -0.62
CA LYS A 74 -1.65 16.61 0.00
C LYS A 74 -2.97 15.91 -0.24
N ILE A 75 -4.10 16.62 -0.10
CA ILE A 75 -5.43 16.05 -0.37
C ILE A 75 -5.56 15.72 -1.86
N ARG A 76 -5.08 16.61 -2.73
CA ARG A 76 -5.03 16.36 -4.18
C ARG A 76 -4.14 15.16 -4.51
N ALA A 77 -2.95 15.07 -3.92
CA ALA A 77 -2.02 13.96 -4.14
C ALA A 77 -2.56 12.63 -3.60
N TYR A 78 -3.27 12.65 -2.47
CA TYR A 78 -3.94 11.50 -1.88
C TYR A 78 -4.96 10.88 -2.85
N VAL A 79 -5.93 11.70 -3.29
CA VAL A 79 -6.96 11.27 -4.25
C VAL A 79 -6.33 10.89 -5.60
N SER A 80 -5.36 11.68 -6.07
CA SER A 80 -4.66 11.39 -7.32
C SER A 80 -3.85 10.09 -7.24
N GLY A 81 -3.27 9.75 -6.08
CA GLY A 81 -2.51 8.52 -5.91
C GLY A 81 -3.38 7.27 -6.02
N ILE A 82 -4.58 7.30 -5.43
CA ILE A 82 -5.57 6.24 -5.59
C ILE A 82 -6.05 6.17 -7.04
N PHE A 83 -6.39 7.32 -7.64
CA PHE A 83 -6.86 7.39 -9.01
C PHE A 83 -5.83 6.87 -10.03
N GLU A 84 -4.57 7.26 -9.93
CA GLU A 84 -3.53 6.83 -10.87
C GLU A 84 -3.17 5.34 -10.71
N ARG A 85 -3.43 4.71 -9.55
CA ARG A 85 -3.36 3.25 -9.40
C ARG A 85 -4.52 2.53 -10.09
N LEU A 86 -5.72 3.11 -10.06
CA LEU A 86 -6.94 2.54 -10.67
C LEU A 86 -6.95 2.73 -12.19
N LYS A 87 -6.67 3.94 -12.66
CA LYS A 87 -6.79 4.38 -14.05
C LYS A 87 -6.16 3.43 -15.10
N PRO A 88 -4.97 2.82 -14.91
CA PRO A 88 -4.39 1.88 -15.87
C PRO A 88 -5.22 0.62 -16.09
N GLN A 89 -6.07 0.26 -15.11
CA GLN A 89 -6.91 -0.91 -15.20
C GLN A 89 -8.12 -0.67 -16.13
N PHE A 90 -8.47 0.58 -16.43
CA PHE A 90 -9.63 0.96 -17.24
C PHE A 90 -9.27 1.27 -18.69
N ASN A 91 -10.18 0.95 -19.61
CA ASN A 91 -10.05 1.29 -21.03
C ASN A 91 -10.54 2.73 -21.30
N ASN A 92 -9.60 3.66 -21.41
CA ASN A 92 -9.91 5.07 -21.67
C ASN A 92 -10.25 5.39 -23.14
N ARG A 93 -10.10 4.45 -24.08
CA ARG A 93 -10.29 4.67 -25.54
C ARG A 93 -9.55 5.91 -26.07
N GLY A 94 -8.38 6.20 -25.50
CA GLY A 94 -7.57 7.37 -25.82
C GLY A 94 -8.03 8.68 -25.17
N MET A 95 -9.10 8.71 -24.38
CA MET A 95 -9.48 9.85 -23.55
C MET A 95 -8.47 10.07 -22.43
N SER A 96 -8.35 11.32 -21.99
CA SER A 96 -7.44 11.70 -20.89
C SER A 96 -8.23 11.66 -19.59
N PHE A 97 -8.22 10.50 -18.94
CA PHE A 97 -8.83 10.36 -17.62
C PHE A 97 -8.02 11.17 -16.60
N ASP A 98 -8.68 12.07 -15.88
CA ASP A 98 -8.11 12.85 -14.78
C ASP A 98 -9.08 12.95 -13.60
N VAL A 99 -8.54 13.27 -12.44
CA VAL A 99 -9.31 13.49 -11.22
C VAL A 99 -9.09 14.90 -10.68
N ARG A 100 -10.17 15.52 -10.21
CA ARG A 100 -10.13 16.80 -9.49
C ARG A 100 -10.86 16.70 -8.17
N VAL A 101 -10.30 17.35 -7.15
CA VAL A 101 -10.91 17.42 -5.82
C VAL A 101 -11.65 18.73 -5.68
N ILE A 102 -12.94 18.67 -5.38
CA ILE A 102 -13.80 19.82 -5.14
C ILE A 102 -13.91 20.05 -3.63
N ARG A 103 -13.60 21.27 -3.20
CA ARG A 103 -13.72 21.68 -1.79
C ARG A 103 -15.16 22.04 -1.48
N ASP A 104 -15.90 21.03 -1.05
CA ASP A 104 -17.32 21.09 -0.70
C ASP A 104 -17.61 19.97 0.31
N SER A 105 -18.36 20.28 1.38
CA SER A 105 -18.72 19.33 2.42
C SER A 105 -19.83 18.36 2.01
N THR A 106 -20.44 18.56 0.84
CA THR A 106 -21.38 17.62 0.24
C THR A 106 -20.64 16.33 -0.12
N ALA A 107 -21.19 15.19 0.29
CA ALA A 107 -20.62 13.90 -0.09
C ALA A 107 -21.06 13.53 -1.51
N ASN A 108 -20.14 13.69 -2.45
CA ASN A 108 -20.39 13.35 -3.84
C ASN A 108 -19.10 12.95 -4.59
N ALA A 109 -19.27 12.16 -5.63
CA ALA A 109 -18.31 11.96 -6.70
C ALA A 109 -19.08 11.70 -7.99
N PHE A 110 -18.51 12.11 -9.12
CA PHE A 110 -19.10 11.84 -10.43
C PHE A 110 -18.05 11.93 -11.53
N VAL A 111 -18.36 11.34 -12.68
CA VAL A 111 -17.57 11.50 -13.91
C VAL A 111 -18.35 12.23 -15.00
N ILE A 112 -17.71 13.23 -15.62
CA ILE A 112 -18.25 13.92 -16.80
C ILE A 112 -17.66 13.35 -18.10
N PRO A 113 -18.28 13.61 -19.27
CA PRO A 113 -17.75 13.18 -20.56
C PRO A 113 -16.28 13.54 -20.77
N GLY A 114 -15.54 12.66 -21.44
CA GLY A 114 -14.09 12.78 -21.58
C GLY A 114 -13.29 12.14 -20.44
N GLY A 115 -13.97 11.63 -19.40
CA GLY A 115 -13.37 10.88 -18.30
C GLY A 115 -12.77 11.73 -17.20
N HIS A 116 -13.33 12.93 -16.97
CA HIS A 116 -12.92 13.79 -15.88
C HIS A 116 -13.73 13.45 -14.63
N VAL A 117 -13.07 12.85 -13.64
CA VAL A 117 -13.66 12.44 -12.37
C VAL A 117 -13.55 13.58 -11.36
N TYR A 118 -14.62 13.83 -10.62
CA TYR A 118 -14.66 14.82 -9.55
C TYR A 118 -14.96 14.12 -8.23
N VAL A 119 -14.19 14.43 -7.20
CA VAL A 119 -14.35 13.89 -5.84
C VAL A 119 -14.52 15.05 -4.87
N PHE A 120 -15.56 15.05 -4.05
CA PHE A 120 -15.84 16.14 -3.12
C PHE A 120 -15.19 15.84 -1.76
N THR A 121 -14.66 16.86 -1.08
CA THR A 121 -14.03 16.69 0.24
C THR A 121 -14.98 16.05 1.27
N GLY A 122 -16.28 16.33 1.21
CA GLY A 122 -17.27 15.69 2.07
C GLY A 122 -17.43 14.19 1.85
N LEU A 123 -17.08 13.66 0.66
CA LEU A 123 -17.01 12.22 0.43
C LEU A 123 -15.72 11.64 1.06
N ILE A 124 -14.59 12.35 0.92
CA ILE A 124 -13.29 11.96 1.49
C ILE A 124 -13.39 11.85 3.02
N ASP A 125 -14.10 12.78 3.66
CA ASP A 125 -14.31 12.77 5.13
C ASP A 125 -15.17 11.59 5.61
N MET A 126 -15.90 10.91 4.72
CA MET A 126 -16.83 9.83 5.08
C MET A 126 -16.34 8.42 4.77
N VAL A 127 -15.44 8.29 3.81
CA VAL A 127 -14.78 7.01 3.53
C VAL A 127 -13.80 6.69 4.65
N GLY A 128 -13.80 5.44 5.10
CA GLY A 128 -13.02 4.98 6.26
C GLY A 128 -11.62 4.46 5.90
N SER A 129 -11.29 4.33 4.62
CA SER A 129 -10.01 3.81 4.13
C SER A 129 -9.75 4.17 2.66
N ASP A 130 -8.50 4.00 2.24
CA ASP A 130 -8.09 4.13 0.84
C ASP A 130 -8.85 3.16 -0.08
N ASP A 131 -9.18 1.96 0.41
CA ASP A 131 -9.93 0.96 -0.36
C ASP A 131 -11.40 1.38 -0.56
N GLU A 132 -12.02 2.04 0.42
CA GLU A 132 -13.38 2.57 0.27
C GLU A 132 -13.41 3.73 -0.73
N LEU A 133 -12.42 4.63 -0.69
CA LEU A 133 -12.29 5.69 -1.69
C LEU A 133 -11.99 5.12 -3.09
N ALA A 134 -11.15 4.07 -3.15
CA ALA A 134 -10.86 3.37 -4.38
C ALA A 134 -12.11 2.71 -4.97
N ALA A 135 -13.00 2.14 -4.14
CA ALA A 135 -14.26 1.58 -4.61
C ALA A 135 -15.15 2.63 -5.31
N VAL A 136 -15.29 3.84 -4.74
CA VAL A 136 -16.05 4.93 -5.39
C VAL A 136 -15.40 5.36 -6.70
N ILE A 137 -14.10 5.63 -6.69
CA ILE A 137 -13.39 6.10 -7.90
C ILE A 137 -13.42 5.03 -9.00
N SER A 138 -13.27 3.76 -8.64
CA SER A 138 -13.34 2.63 -9.56
C SER A 138 -14.73 2.48 -10.18
N HIS A 139 -15.79 2.70 -9.39
CA HIS A 139 -17.17 2.76 -9.87
C HIS A 139 -17.37 3.90 -10.88
N GLU A 140 -16.91 5.13 -10.57
CA GLU A 140 -17.00 6.27 -11.51
C GLU A 140 -16.22 6.02 -12.81
N LEU A 141 -15.03 5.44 -12.73
CA LEU A 141 -14.24 5.07 -13.90
C LEU A 141 -14.93 4.01 -14.76
N ALA A 142 -15.68 3.09 -14.14
CA ALA A 142 -16.49 2.12 -14.86
C ALA A 142 -17.64 2.79 -15.65
N HIS A 143 -18.30 3.82 -15.08
CA HIS A 143 -19.27 4.63 -15.83
C HIS A 143 -18.63 5.33 -17.05
N ALA A 144 -17.41 5.84 -16.90
CA ALA A 144 -16.66 6.47 -17.97
C ALA A 144 -16.28 5.47 -19.08
N GLU A 145 -15.74 4.31 -18.71
CA GLU A 145 -15.40 3.24 -19.65
C GLU A 145 -16.64 2.71 -20.38
N ARG A 146 -17.79 2.63 -19.72
CA ARG A 146 -19.04 2.18 -20.35
C ARG A 146 -19.80 3.30 -21.07
N ARG A 147 -19.31 4.54 -21.00
CA ARG A 147 -19.91 5.76 -21.57
C ARG A 147 -21.39 5.90 -21.18
N HIS A 148 -21.72 5.61 -19.92
CA HIS A 148 -23.10 5.65 -19.43
C HIS A 148 -23.70 7.05 -19.55
N SER A 149 -22.93 8.10 -19.24
CA SER A 149 -23.40 9.49 -19.35
C SER A 149 -23.77 9.85 -20.79
N LEU A 150 -23.00 9.41 -21.80
CA LEU A 150 -23.35 9.62 -23.21
C LEU A 150 -24.67 8.90 -23.57
N LYS A 151 -24.84 7.66 -23.15
CA LYS A 151 -26.06 6.87 -23.43
C LYS A 151 -27.29 7.58 -22.85
N ASN A 152 -27.22 8.04 -21.60
CA ASN A 152 -28.32 8.72 -20.92
C ASN A 152 -28.57 10.12 -21.50
N PHE A 153 -27.51 10.85 -21.83
CA PHE A 153 -27.62 12.18 -22.43
C PHE A 153 -28.31 12.13 -23.81
N ARG A 154 -28.02 11.12 -24.64
CA ARG A 154 -28.71 10.90 -25.92
C ARG A 154 -30.19 10.61 -25.77
N ALA A 155 -30.58 9.91 -24.70
CA ALA A 155 -31.96 9.55 -24.45
C ALA A 155 -32.80 10.74 -23.94
N SER A 156 -32.17 11.82 -23.49
CA SER A 156 -32.85 13.00 -22.92
C SER A 156 -32.96 14.14 -23.92
N THR A 157 -34.17 14.35 -24.46
CA THR A 157 -34.47 15.47 -25.36
C THR A 157 -34.20 16.83 -24.70
N ALA A 158 -34.49 16.96 -23.40
CA ALA A 158 -34.19 18.16 -22.62
C ALA A 158 -32.67 18.40 -22.50
N ALA A 159 -31.87 17.38 -22.24
CA ALA A 159 -30.42 17.50 -22.15
C ALA A 159 -29.80 17.93 -23.49
N VAL A 160 -30.28 17.33 -24.59
CA VAL A 160 -29.87 17.71 -25.94
C VAL A 160 -30.25 19.16 -26.25
N ALA A 161 -31.43 19.62 -25.82
CA ALA A 161 -31.85 21.01 -25.98
C ALA A 161 -30.95 21.99 -25.19
N VAL A 162 -30.64 21.68 -23.93
CA VAL A 162 -29.74 22.49 -23.09
C VAL A 162 -28.32 22.54 -23.68
N LEU A 163 -27.80 21.41 -24.17
CA LEU A 163 -26.51 21.37 -24.87
C LEU A 163 -26.53 22.27 -26.11
N ASN A 164 -27.57 22.16 -26.94
CA ASN A 164 -27.70 22.99 -28.15
C ASN A 164 -27.76 24.49 -27.82
N ALA A 165 -28.38 24.86 -26.69
CA ALA A 165 -28.38 26.25 -26.21
C ALA A 165 -26.99 26.68 -25.71
N ALA A 166 -26.31 25.85 -24.91
CA ALA A 166 -24.98 26.12 -24.36
C ALA A 166 -23.93 26.33 -25.46
N VAL A 167 -24.03 25.51 -26.51
CA VAL A 167 -23.11 25.50 -27.63
C VAL A 167 -23.32 26.72 -28.54
N LYS A 168 -24.56 27.18 -28.73
CA LYS A 168 -24.88 28.42 -29.46
C LYS A 168 -24.42 29.69 -28.74
N ASN A 169 -24.42 29.69 -27.41
CA ASN A 169 -23.96 30.81 -26.60
C ASN A 169 -22.90 30.39 -25.59
N LYS A 170 -21.66 30.24 -26.07
CA LYS A 170 -20.50 29.81 -25.27
C LYS A 170 -20.15 30.71 -24.08
N LYS A 171 -20.72 31.92 -23.96
CA LYS A 171 -20.44 32.85 -22.85
C LYS A 171 -21.53 32.87 -21.79
N ASP A 172 -22.67 32.21 -22.03
CA ASP A 172 -23.78 32.24 -21.11
C ASP A 172 -23.56 31.29 -19.92
N ARG A 173 -23.13 31.86 -18.80
CA ARG A 173 -22.88 31.15 -17.55
C ARG A 173 -24.11 30.39 -17.05
N GLN A 174 -25.32 30.92 -17.25
CA GLN A 174 -26.53 30.28 -16.73
C GLN A 174 -26.80 28.97 -17.47
N THR A 175 -26.72 28.98 -18.80
CA THR A 175 -26.96 27.78 -19.61
C THR A 175 -25.90 26.70 -19.37
N TRP A 176 -24.64 27.08 -19.21
CA TRP A 176 -23.57 26.13 -18.85
C TRP A 176 -23.71 25.58 -17.42
N GLY A 177 -24.17 26.41 -16.47
CA GLY A 177 -24.53 25.96 -15.13
C GLY A 177 -25.65 24.93 -15.14
N ASN A 178 -26.72 25.17 -15.92
CA ASN A 178 -27.81 24.21 -16.08
C ASN A 178 -27.34 22.88 -16.69
N LEU A 179 -26.43 22.93 -17.67
CA LEU A 179 -25.86 21.74 -18.31
C LEU A 179 -25.03 20.89 -17.33
N ILE A 180 -24.20 21.55 -16.51
CA ILE A 180 -23.39 20.88 -15.49
C ILE A 180 -24.29 20.32 -14.39
N GLY A 181 -25.28 21.07 -13.93
CA GLY A 181 -26.28 20.56 -12.98
C GLY A 181 -26.97 19.30 -13.49
N TYR A 182 -27.33 19.25 -14.77
CA TYR A 182 -27.91 18.04 -15.38
C TYR A 182 -26.96 16.84 -15.34
N LEU A 183 -25.66 17.04 -15.60
CA LEU A 183 -24.66 15.98 -15.58
C LEU A 183 -24.36 15.50 -14.15
N THR A 184 -24.26 16.41 -13.19
CA THR A 184 -23.98 16.09 -11.78
C THR A 184 -25.16 15.41 -11.08
N LEU A 185 -26.40 15.70 -11.51
CA LEU A 185 -27.62 15.09 -10.96
C LEU A 185 -28.12 13.91 -11.80
N MET A 186 -27.35 13.46 -12.78
CA MET A 186 -27.75 12.38 -13.68
C MET A 186 -27.89 11.07 -12.91
N GLN A 187 -29.05 10.43 -13.05
CA GLN A 187 -29.28 9.09 -12.53
C GLN A 187 -28.94 8.05 -13.59
N PHE A 188 -28.41 6.91 -13.15
CA PHE A 188 -28.14 5.76 -14.01
C PHE A 188 -29.18 4.66 -13.80
N SER A 189 -29.39 3.85 -14.85
CA SER A 189 -30.30 2.71 -14.74
C SER A 189 -29.71 1.63 -13.83
N ARG A 190 -30.56 0.76 -13.26
CA ARG A 190 -30.09 -0.35 -12.41
C ARG A 190 -29.04 -1.23 -13.12
N GLN A 191 -29.23 -1.47 -14.42
CA GLN A 191 -28.27 -2.22 -15.22
C GLN A 191 -26.92 -1.50 -15.34
N GLN A 192 -26.93 -0.18 -15.52
CA GLN A 192 -25.70 0.61 -15.59
C GLN A 192 -24.93 0.61 -14.28
N GLU A 193 -25.65 0.67 -13.14
CA GLU A 193 -25.05 0.56 -11.81
C GLU A 193 -24.46 -0.84 -11.57
N ASP A 194 -25.17 -1.92 -11.93
CA ASP A 194 -24.66 -3.29 -11.83
C ASP A 194 -23.40 -3.48 -12.71
N GLU A 195 -23.41 -2.97 -13.95
CA GLU A 195 -22.24 -3.00 -14.85
C GLU A 195 -21.04 -2.21 -14.29
N ALA A 196 -21.29 -1.08 -13.63
CA ALA A 196 -20.25 -0.25 -13.02
C ALA A 196 -19.67 -0.88 -11.76
N ASP A 197 -20.51 -1.49 -10.92
CA ASP A 197 -20.11 -2.21 -9.71
C ASP A 197 -19.24 -3.42 -10.02
N ASP A 198 -19.68 -4.27 -10.96
CA ASP A 198 -18.95 -5.49 -11.30
C ASP A 198 -17.58 -5.13 -11.88
N LEU A 199 -17.56 -4.27 -12.91
CA LEU A 199 -16.31 -3.85 -13.52
C LEU A 199 -15.42 -3.15 -12.50
N GLY A 200 -15.96 -2.19 -11.73
CA GLY A 200 -15.22 -1.44 -10.71
C GLY A 200 -14.56 -2.35 -9.67
N GLN A 201 -15.26 -3.37 -9.19
CA GLN A 201 -14.75 -4.27 -8.16
C GLN A 201 -13.56 -5.11 -8.64
N PHE A 202 -13.66 -5.69 -9.84
CA PHE A 202 -12.55 -6.45 -10.42
C PHE A 202 -11.36 -5.55 -10.75
N LYS A 203 -11.61 -4.32 -11.23
CA LYS A 203 -10.55 -3.35 -11.57
C LYS A 203 -9.84 -2.82 -10.33
N MET A 204 -10.53 -2.59 -9.21
CA MET A 204 -9.87 -2.20 -7.96
C MET A 204 -9.05 -3.35 -7.36
N ALA A 205 -9.52 -4.60 -7.47
CA ALA A 205 -8.75 -5.78 -7.08
C ALA A 205 -7.46 -5.89 -7.90
N ALA A 206 -7.55 -5.71 -9.22
CA ALA A 206 -6.39 -5.70 -10.12
C ALA A 206 -5.41 -4.56 -9.83
N ALA A 207 -5.88 -3.44 -9.26
CA ALA A 207 -5.06 -2.33 -8.80
C ALA A 207 -4.46 -2.53 -7.39
N GLY A 208 -4.67 -3.70 -6.77
CA GLY A 208 -4.14 -4.06 -5.47
C GLY A 208 -4.85 -3.38 -4.29
N PHE A 209 -6.11 -2.96 -4.46
CA PHE A 209 -7.00 -2.56 -3.37
C PHE A 209 -7.84 -3.75 -2.91
N ASN A 210 -8.33 -3.72 -1.67
CA ASN A 210 -9.19 -4.78 -1.15
C ASN A 210 -10.61 -4.70 -1.77
N PRO A 211 -11.02 -5.65 -2.64
CA PRO A 211 -12.34 -5.59 -3.27
C PRO A 211 -13.50 -5.81 -2.30
N ALA A 212 -13.23 -6.26 -1.06
CA ALA A 212 -14.24 -6.35 -0.01
C ALA A 212 -14.71 -4.97 0.49
N ALA A 213 -13.92 -3.91 0.27
CA ALA A 213 -14.31 -2.55 0.63
C ALA A 213 -15.58 -2.09 -0.07
N GLN A 214 -15.81 -2.50 -1.33
CA GLN A 214 -17.06 -2.20 -2.04
C GLN A 214 -18.30 -2.78 -1.33
N VAL A 215 -18.20 -3.99 -0.78
CA VAL A 215 -19.31 -4.63 -0.04
C VAL A 215 -19.68 -3.79 1.19
N SER A 216 -18.69 -3.45 2.00
CA SER A 216 -18.91 -2.67 3.22
C SER A 216 -19.40 -1.25 2.96
N LEU A 217 -18.90 -0.62 1.89
CA LEU A 217 -19.29 0.72 1.51
C LEU A 217 -20.75 0.72 1.07
N TRP A 218 -21.18 -0.28 0.28
CA TRP A 218 -22.56 -0.40 -0.15
C TRP A 218 -23.51 -0.73 1.00
N GLU A 219 -23.08 -1.52 1.99
CA GLU A 219 -23.83 -1.71 3.23
C GLU A 219 -23.96 -0.41 4.03
N LYS A 220 -22.88 0.38 4.13
CA LYS A 220 -22.88 1.71 4.78
C LYS A 220 -23.86 2.65 4.07
N PHE A 221 -23.88 2.62 2.74
CA PHE A 221 -24.76 3.45 1.91
C PHE A 221 -26.21 3.02 2.01
N LEU A 222 -26.49 1.72 1.98
CA LEU A 222 -27.85 1.18 2.15
C LEU A 222 -28.42 1.53 3.53
N LYS A 223 -27.61 1.44 4.60
CA LYS A 223 -28.00 1.83 5.96
C LYS A 223 -28.31 3.32 6.10
N LYS A 224 -27.62 4.17 5.34
CA LYS A 224 -27.79 5.64 5.34
C LYS A 224 -28.79 6.14 4.28
N HIS A 225 -29.36 5.25 3.47
CA HIS A 225 -30.28 5.63 2.40
C HIS A 225 -31.61 6.15 2.98
N GLY A 226 -31.98 7.38 2.63
CA GLY A 226 -33.14 8.09 3.20
C GLY A 226 -32.81 9.03 4.37
N ASP A 227 -31.56 9.08 4.82
CA ASP A 227 -31.08 10.12 5.74
C ASP A 227 -30.94 11.45 4.98
N THR A 228 -31.42 12.54 5.58
CA THR A 228 -31.39 13.89 5.00
C THR A 228 -30.05 14.60 5.20
N LYS A 229 -29.10 14.01 5.95
CA LYS A 229 -27.78 14.60 6.22
C LYS A 229 -26.64 13.84 5.54
N GLY A 230 -25.79 14.58 4.82
CA GLY A 230 -24.47 14.12 4.34
C GLY A 230 -24.48 13.40 2.98
N LEU A 231 -25.01 12.17 2.92
CA LEU A 231 -24.88 11.24 1.77
C LEU A 231 -25.97 11.37 0.70
N ALA A 232 -26.98 12.20 0.95
CA ALA A 232 -28.19 12.29 0.13
C ALA A 232 -27.90 12.55 -1.36
N GLN A 233 -26.85 13.32 -1.67
CA GLN A 233 -26.53 13.69 -3.05
C GLN A 233 -25.99 12.50 -3.87
N TYR A 234 -24.97 11.80 -3.36
CA TYR A 234 -24.43 10.61 -4.03
C TYR A 234 -25.46 9.48 -4.13
N LEU A 235 -26.24 9.24 -3.06
CA LEU A 235 -27.26 8.18 -3.07
C LEU A 235 -28.47 8.50 -3.96
N SER A 236 -28.73 9.79 -4.23
CA SER A 236 -29.78 10.20 -5.17
C SER A 236 -29.40 9.88 -6.61
N THR A 237 -28.12 9.88 -6.97
CA THR A 237 -27.64 9.56 -8.32
C THR A 237 -27.29 8.09 -8.47
N HIS A 238 -26.80 7.44 -7.40
CA HIS A 238 -26.43 6.04 -7.32
C HIS A 238 -27.20 5.31 -6.19
N PRO A 239 -28.46 4.91 -6.43
CA PRO A 239 -29.25 4.25 -5.39
C PRO A 239 -28.62 2.92 -4.94
N PRO A 240 -28.34 2.74 -3.64
CA PRO A 240 -27.86 1.48 -3.10
C PRO A 240 -28.99 0.44 -3.12
N SER A 241 -28.64 -0.84 -3.22
CA SER A 241 -29.63 -1.92 -3.09
C SER A 241 -29.01 -3.20 -2.53
N SER A 242 -29.82 -4.02 -1.86
CA SER A 242 -29.37 -5.34 -1.36
C SER A 242 -28.84 -6.23 -2.49
N LYS A 243 -29.40 -6.10 -3.70
CA LYS A 243 -28.97 -6.85 -4.89
C LYS A 243 -27.53 -6.47 -5.31
N ARG A 244 -27.16 -5.19 -5.27
CA ARG A 244 -25.79 -4.73 -5.54
C ARG A 244 -24.78 -5.30 -4.55
N ILE A 245 -25.15 -5.36 -3.27
CA ILE A 245 -24.32 -5.97 -2.21
C ILE A 245 -24.14 -7.47 -2.45
N GLU A 246 -25.22 -8.18 -2.81
CA GLU A 246 -25.17 -9.61 -3.13
C GLU A 246 -24.28 -9.90 -4.35
N ASN A 247 -24.40 -9.10 -5.42
CA ASN A 247 -23.54 -9.18 -6.59
C ASN A 247 -22.06 -8.98 -6.21
N ALA A 248 -21.77 -7.96 -5.40
CA ALA A 248 -20.41 -7.68 -4.95
C ALA A 248 -19.81 -8.83 -4.12
N ARG A 249 -20.60 -9.50 -3.26
CA ARG A 249 -20.17 -10.71 -2.54
C ARG A 249 -19.92 -11.89 -3.46
N ASN A 250 -20.76 -12.07 -4.47
CA ASN A 250 -20.58 -13.13 -5.46
C ASN A 250 -19.28 -12.92 -6.26
N ASN A 251 -18.90 -11.68 -6.54
CA ASN A 251 -17.61 -11.37 -7.16
C ASN A 251 -16.43 -11.67 -6.24
N LEU A 252 -16.52 -11.42 -4.92
CA LEU A 252 -15.48 -11.83 -3.96
C LEU A 252 -15.22 -13.34 -4.00
N LYS A 253 -16.29 -14.15 -4.06
CA LYS A 253 -16.18 -15.60 -4.22
C LYS A 253 -15.47 -15.99 -5.52
N LYS A 254 -15.80 -15.33 -6.64
CA LYS A 254 -15.11 -15.54 -7.93
C LYS A 254 -13.62 -15.19 -7.87
N MET A 255 -13.25 -14.21 -7.04
CA MET A 255 -11.86 -13.78 -6.82
C MET A 255 -11.13 -14.59 -5.74
N ASN A 256 -11.80 -15.54 -5.07
CA ASN A 256 -11.27 -16.27 -3.91
C ASN A 256 -10.83 -15.35 -2.76
N VAL A 257 -11.52 -14.22 -2.58
CA VAL A 257 -11.26 -13.23 -1.53
C VAL A 257 -12.29 -13.39 -0.40
N VAL A 258 -11.82 -13.47 0.85
CA VAL A 258 -12.71 -13.50 2.03
C VAL A 258 -13.28 -12.10 2.29
N GLU A 259 -14.59 -12.02 2.53
CA GLU A 259 -15.24 -10.77 2.94
C GLU A 259 -14.73 -10.37 4.33
N GLN A 260 -14.02 -9.24 4.41
CA GLN A 260 -13.54 -8.65 5.65
C GLN A 260 -14.38 -7.41 5.98
N THR A 261 -14.91 -7.32 7.19
CA THR A 261 -15.77 -6.21 7.65
C THR A 261 -15.04 -5.19 8.53
N VAL A 262 -13.79 -5.47 8.93
CA VAL A 262 -12.92 -4.53 9.64
C VAL A 262 -11.89 -3.98 8.65
N PHE A 263 -12.16 -2.77 8.17
CA PHE A 263 -11.20 -2.01 7.38
C PHE A 263 -10.22 -1.35 8.36
N ASN A 264 -9.14 -2.06 8.67
CA ASN A 264 -7.89 -1.35 8.93
C ASN A 264 -7.64 -0.45 7.72
N ASN A 265 -7.12 0.77 7.88
CA ASN A 265 -6.49 1.46 6.76
C ASN A 265 -5.51 0.46 6.13
N THR A 266 -5.85 -0.10 4.97
CA THR A 266 -5.11 -1.20 4.40
C THR A 266 -3.81 -0.66 3.81
N ARG A 267 -2.84 -0.41 4.68
CA ARG A 267 -1.71 -1.33 4.77
C ARG A 267 -2.07 -2.38 5.82
N LEU A 268 -2.75 -3.45 5.41
CA LEU A 268 -2.93 -4.63 6.24
C LEU A 268 -3.35 -5.86 5.44
N ILE A 269 -2.41 -6.33 4.62
CA ILE A 269 -1.88 -7.67 4.87
C ILE A 269 -0.58 -7.41 5.66
N LEU A 270 -0.55 -7.88 6.92
CA LEU A 270 0.51 -7.79 7.95
C LEU A 270 0.45 -6.59 8.93
N SER A 271 -0.15 -6.83 10.11
CA SER A 271 0.20 -6.15 11.37
C SER A 271 1.38 -6.85 12.02
N ALA A 272 2.10 -6.07 12.83
CA ALA A 272 3.19 -6.42 13.74
C ALA A 272 4.58 -6.44 13.07
N ASP A 273 5.37 -5.46 13.52
CA ASP A 273 6.76 -5.18 13.21
C ASP A 273 7.06 -4.61 11.82
N GLN A 274 8.01 -3.66 11.83
CA GLN A 274 8.66 -3.02 10.69
C GLN A 274 8.06 -1.68 10.24
N VAL A 275 8.75 -0.60 10.61
CA VAL A 275 8.95 0.49 9.64
C VAL A 275 10.22 0.14 8.86
N ASN A 276 10.03 -0.60 7.78
CA ASN A 276 11.05 -0.61 6.74
C ASN A 276 10.97 0.76 6.05
N LEU A 277 12.03 1.57 6.12
CA LEU A 277 12.05 2.88 5.47
C LEU A 277 12.35 2.76 3.97
N LEU A 278 12.77 1.57 3.54
CA LEU A 278 12.95 1.14 2.16
C LEU A 278 12.00 -0.05 1.87
N THR A 279 10.68 0.14 2.00
CA THR A 279 9.70 -0.87 1.55
C THR A 279 9.61 -0.93 0.03
N ASN A 280 9.40 -2.11 -0.58
CA ASN A 280 9.26 -2.28 -2.04
C ASN A 280 8.41 -1.21 -2.78
N PRO A 281 7.23 -0.78 -2.30
CA PRO A 281 6.46 0.29 -2.96
C PRO A 281 7.12 1.68 -2.96
N SER A 282 8.22 1.89 -2.24
CA SER A 282 9.01 3.13 -2.22
C SER A 282 9.92 3.30 -3.45
N PHE A 283 10.12 2.24 -4.25
CA PHE A 283 11.10 2.16 -5.33
C PHE A 283 10.52 1.89 -6.72
N GLU A 284 9.20 1.95 -6.84
CA GLU A 284 8.45 1.78 -8.09
C GLU A 284 8.62 2.98 -9.04
N ALA A 285 9.16 4.10 -8.56
CA ALA A 285 9.48 5.28 -9.37
C ALA A 285 10.99 5.36 -9.63
N ASP A 286 11.38 5.50 -10.90
CA ASP A 286 12.76 5.78 -11.29
C ASP A 286 13.13 7.21 -10.84
N PRO A 287 14.06 7.38 -9.87
CA PRO A 287 14.40 8.71 -9.37
C PRO A 287 15.05 9.59 -10.44
N ALA A 288 15.66 8.98 -11.46
CA ALA A 288 16.24 9.70 -12.59
C ALA A 288 15.16 10.35 -13.47
N ALA A 289 13.91 9.87 -13.41
CA ALA A 289 12.79 10.37 -14.21
C ALA A 289 11.95 11.45 -13.50
N THR A 290 11.88 11.42 -12.15
CA THR A 290 10.98 12.30 -11.36
C THR A 290 11.70 13.19 -10.35
N GLY A 291 12.99 12.94 -10.07
CA GLY A 291 13.76 13.64 -9.04
C GLY A 291 13.31 13.36 -7.60
N GLN A 292 12.40 12.39 -7.40
CA GLN A 292 11.83 12.06 -6.09
C GLN A 292 11.80 10.54 -5.89
N ILE A 293 12.15 10.10 -4.68
CA ILE A 293 12.03 8.72 -4.25
C ILE A 293 10.84 8.65 -3.30
N SER A 294 9.94 7.68 -3.47
CA SER A 294 8.74 7.64 -2.61
C SER A 294 9.15 7.38 -1.15
N GLY A 295 8.78 8.30 -0.27
CA GLY A 295 9.22 8.29 1.13
C GLY A 295 10.63 8.83 1.39
N TRP A 296 11.28 9.45 0.40
CA TRP A 296 12.61 10.06 0.51
C TRP A 296 12.74 11.33 -0.34
N GLU A 297 13.34 12.37 0.22
CA GLU A 297 13.61 13.65 -0.41
C GLU A 297 15.09 13.75 -0.82
N VAL A 298 15.34 14.05 -2.08
CA VAL A 298 16.69 14.35 -2.57
C VAL A 298 17.01 15.80 -2.23
N ALA A 299 17.74 16.02 -1.14
CA ALA A 299 18.11 17.35 -0.67
C ALA A 299 19.26 17.96 -1.49
N ALA A 300 20.14 17.14 -2.05
CA ALA A 300 21.22 17.56 -2.95
C ALA A 300 21.73 16.40 -3.82
N GLY A 301 22.18 16.71 -5.04
CA GLY A 301 22.82 15.74 -5.93
C GLY A 301 21.85 14.85 -6.71
N LYS A 302 22.35 13.77 -7.32
CA LYS A 302 21.58 12.85 -8.15
C LYS A 302 21.50 11.47 -7.51
N VAL A 303 20.39 10.79 -7.77
CA VAL A 303 20.13 9.45 -7.25
C VAL A 303 19.49 8.59 -8.33
N ALA A 304 19.70 7.29 -8.26
CA ALA A 304 19.14 6.29 -9.17
C ALA A 304 18.81 5.01 -8.40
N LEU A 305 18.14 4.07 -9.08
CA LEU A 305 17.84 2.74 -8.53
C LEU A 305 18.39 1.66 -9.47
N THR A 306 19.05 0.64 -8.92
CA THR A 306 19.62 -0.45 -9.73
C THR A 306 19.38 -1.84 -9.13
N ASP A 307 18.84 -2.73 -9.98
CA ASP A 307 18.53 -4.13 -9.65
C ASP A 307 19.79 -4.99 -9.54
N GLN A 308 20.79 -4.76 -10.40
CA GLN A 308 21.96 -5.64 -10.52
C GLN A 308 22.88 -5.61 -9.31
N GLN A 309 22.79 -4.57 -8.49
CA GLN A 309 23.70 -4.40 -7.35
C GLN A 309 23.07 -4.79 -6.03
N ALA A 310 21.79 -5.13 -5.90
CA ALA A 310 21.19 -5.33 -4.58
C ALA A 310 21.60 -6.62 -3.87
N VAL A 311 21.70 -6.52 -2.54
CA VAL A 311 21.92 -7.66 -1.63
C VAL A 311 20.62 -8.43 -1.44
N THR A 312 19.49 -7.72 -1.38
CA THR A 312 18.18 -8.29 -1.07
C THR A 312 17.46 -8.92 -2.28
N GLY A 313 18.09 -8.91 -3.46
CA GLY A 313 17.46 -9.31 -4.73
C GLY A 313 16.45 -8.29 -5.27
N ARG A 314 16.56 -7.01 -4.87
CA ARG A 314 15.66 -5.89 -5.25
C ARG A 314 16.44 -4.73 -5.91
N ARG A 315 15.93 -3.50 -5.92
CA ARG A 315 16.69 -2.31 -6.34
C ARG A 315 17.46 -1.71 -5.16
N SER A 316 18.72 -1.38 -5.38
CA SER A 316 19.53 -0.59 -4.45
C SER A 316 19.49 0.90 -4.83
N LEU A 317 19.50 1.77 -3.81
CA LEU A 317 19.58 3.21 -3.96
C LEU A 317 21.01 3.63 -4.29
N GLU A 318 21.22 4.12 -5.50
CA GLU A 318 22.49 4.64 -5.99
C GLU A 318 22.54 6.15 -5.81
N LEU A 319 23.56 6.67 -5.14
CA LEU A 319 23.86 8.10 -5.06
C LEU A 319 24.97 8.41 -6.07
N LEU A 320 24.63 9.28 -7.04
CA LEU A 320 25.48 9.67 -8.16
C LEU A 320 26.03 11.08 -7.93
N ALA A 321 27.33 11.18 -7.64
CA ALA A 321 28.02 12.47 -7.61
C ALA A 321 28.20 12.97 -9.05
N ASP A 322 27.43 13.98 -9.46
CA ASP A 322 27.45 14.51 -10.83
C ASP A 322 28.66 15.40 -11.13
N GLN A 323 29.29 15.94 -10.07
CA GLN A 323 30.51 16.73 -10.11
C GLN A 323 31.45 16.27 -9.00
N ARG A 324 32.77 16.24 -9.28
CA ARG A 324 33.84 15.74 -8.40
C ARG A 324 33.93 16.39 -7.01
N MET A 325 33.08 17.35 -6.67
CA MET A 325 33.17 18.18 -5.46
C MET A 325 31.84 18.34 -4.69
N SER A 326 30.74 17.71 -5.13
CA SER A 326 29.42 17.91 -4.53
C SER A 326 28.93 16.64 -3.82
N ALA A 327 28.66 16.75 -2.51
CA ALA A 327 28.04 15.67 -1.75
C ALA A 327 26.57 15.51 -2.18
N VAL A 328 26.17 14.27 -2.45
CA VAL A 328 24.77 13.88 -2.67
C VAL A 328 24.15 13.62 -1.32
N ARG A 329 22.94 14.12 -1.08
CA ARG A 329 22.24 14.01 0.21
C ARG A 329 20.77 13.69 0.00
N VAL A 330 20.30 12.66 0.69
CA VAL A 330 18.92 12.18 0.64
C VAL A 330 18.38 12.04 2.06
N LEU A 331 17.12 12.41 2.26
CA LEU A 331 16.45 12.43 3.56
C LEU A 331 15.22 11.53 3.53
N SER A 332 14.99 10.67 4.52
CA SER A 332 13.78 9.83 4.58
C SER A 332 12.51 10.67 4.81
N ASP A 333 11.34 10.05 4.81
CA ASP A 333 10.12 10.66 5.34
C ASP A 333 10.23 10.94 6.85
N PHE A 334 9.33 11.78 7.34
CA PHE A 334 9.21 12.09 8.76
C PHE A 334 8.72 10.86 9.53
N ILE A 335 9.54 10.42 10.47
CA ILE A 335 9.27 9.30 11.37
C ILE A 335 8.87 9.88 12.71
N ALA A 336 7.69 9.54 13.21
CA ALA A 336 7.25 9.99 14.52
C ALA A 336 8.14 9.41 15.64
N ILE A 337 8.55 10.26 16.58
CA ILE A 337 9.39 9.91 17.73
C ILE A 337 8.90 10.63 18.98
N ASN A 338 9.29 10.13 20.14
CA ASN A 338 9.10 10.78 21.43
C ASN A 338 10.40 10.74 22.25
N GLU A 339 10.39 11.38 23.42
CA GLU A 339 11.55 11.43 24.31
C GLU A 339 11.92 10.09 24.99
N ASN A 340 11.16 9.02 24.76
CA ASN A 340 11.47 7.68 25.28
C ASN A 340 11.83 6.71 24.14
N SER A 341 12.08 7.23 22.93
CA SER A 341 12.37 6.39 21.77
C SER A 341 13.82 5.91 21.80
N ASP A 342 14.03 4.60 21.79
CA ASP A 342 15.31 3.97 21.45
C ASP A 342 15.18 3.34 20.07
N LEU A 343 16.14 3.53 19.18
CA LEU A 343 16.04 3.11 17.78
C LEU A 343 17.28 2.37 17.28
N THR A 344 17.09 1.29 16.53
CA THR A 344 18.14 0.59 15.79
C THR A 344 17.97 0.88 14.31
N VAL A 345 19.06 1.31 13.67
CA VAL A 345 19.17 1.51 12.23
C VAL A 345 20.01 0.37 11.67
N THR A 346 19.50 -0.34 10.67
CA THR A 346 20.27 -1.36 9.93
C THR A 346 20.18 -1.10 8.43
N GLY A 347 21.20 -1.45 7.66
CA GLY A 347 21.17 -1.43 6.20
C GLY A 347 22.46 -1.98 5.62
N TRP A 348 22.63 -1.86 4.32
CA TRP A 348 23.83 -2.24 3.58
C TRP A 348 24.33 -1.07 2.75
N ALA A 349 25.64 -0.92 2.63
CA ALA A 349 26.23 0.01 1.69
C ALA A 349 27.48 -0.55 1.03
N ARG A 350 27.78 -0.06 -0.17
CA ARG A 350 29.04 -0.29 -0.88
C ARG A 350 29.37 0.90 -1.77
N SER A 351 30.59 0.92 -2.27
CA SER A 351 31.00 1.82 -3.33
C SER A 351 31.45 1.07 -4.58
N GLU A 352 31.80 1.79 -5.65
CA GLU A 352 32.12 1.18 -6.94
C GLU A 352 33.50 0.53 -6.93
N ASN A 353 34.48 1.24 -6.39
CA ASN A 353 35.87 0.81 -6.39
C ASN A 353 36.47 0.65 -4.97
N GLY A 354 35.63 0.75 -3.95
CA GLY A 354 36.04 0.58 -2.57
C GLY A 354 36.65 1.82 -1.91
N GLN A 355 36.58 2.99 -2.55
CA GLN A 355 37.26 4.20 -2.09
C GLN A 355 36.33 5.41 -1.88
N GLN A 356 35.02 5.28 -2.12
CA GLN A 356 34.08 6.40 -1.94
C GLN A 356 33.65 6.53 -0.49
N ASN A 357 33.72 7.75 0.04
CA ASN A 357 33.20 8.08 1.36
C ASN A 357 31.67 8.19 1.34
N ALA A 358 31.05 7.79 2.44
CA ALA A 358 29.61 7.93 2.66
C ALA A 358 29.28 8.08 4.14
N ALA A 359 28.16 8.68 4.49
CA ALA A 359 27.71 8.83 5.87
C ALA A 359 26.21 8.54 5.99
N VAL A 360 25.81 8.09 7.17
CA VAL A 360 24.41 7.92 7.55
C VAL A 360 24.15 8.71 8.83
N GLY A 361 23.20 9.64 8.83
CA GLY A 361 22.93 10.54 9.96
C GLY A 361 21.45 10.73 10.26
N ILE A 362 21.13 11.56 11.27
CA ILE A 362 19.75 11.82 11.69
C ILE A 362 19.48 13.32 11.87
N GLU A 363 18.30 13.75 11.40
CA GLU A 363 17.74 15.08 11.66
C GLU A 363 16.49 14.99 12.53
N ILE A 364 16.30 15.95 13.44
CA ILE A 364 15.21 15.99 14.41
C ILE A 364 14.37 17.26 14.23
N TYR A 365 13.06 17.10 14.33
CA TYR A 365 12.06 18.10 13.98
C TYR A 365 10.96 18.22 15.06
N ASP A 366 10.39 19.42 15.18
CA ASP A 366 9.22 19.67 16.04
C ASP A 366 7.88 19.26 15.36
N ALA A 367 6.77 19.41 16.08
CA ALA A 367 5.41 19.10 15.58
C ALA A 367 5.03 19.86 14.29
N ASN A 368 5.63 21.03 14.06
CA ASN A 368 5.41 21.86 12.88
C ASN A 368 6.43 21.55 11.77
N LYS A 369 7.22 20.47 11.91
CA LYS A 369 8.26 20.04 10.98
C LYS A 369 9.39 21.06 10.80
N ARG A 370 9.67 21.88 11.81
CA ARG A 370 10.85 22.76 11.82
C ARG A 370 12.05 21.99 12.35
N LEU A 371 13.18 22.06 11.65
CA LEU A 371 14.42 21.40 12.07
C LEU A 371 14.88 21.97 13.42
N ARG A 372 15.10 21.09 14.39
CA ARG A 372 15.53 21.42 15.76
C ARG A 372 16.97 21.03 16.01
N ASN A 373 17.39 19.86 15.51
CA ASN A 373 18.75 19.39 15.71
C ASN A 373 19.20 18.42 14.61
N ARG A 374 20.51 18.21 14.50
CA ARG A 374 21.15 17.19 13.67
C ARG A 374 22.10 16.38 14.56
N PHE A 375 21.93 15.07 14.62
CA PHE A 375 22.77 14.21 15.44
C PHE A 375 23.79 13.44 14.59
N LEU A 376 25.02 13.34 15.13
CA LEU A 376 26.17 12.65 14.56
C LEU A 376 25.90 11.16 14.31
N ALA A 377 26.70 10.60 13.42
CA ALA A 377 26.31 9.63 12.43
C ALA A 377 26.01 8.22 12.97
N VAL A 378 24.96 7.60 12.43
CA VAL A 378 24.76 6.15 12.44
C VAL A 378 25.98 5.45 11.81
N ARG A 379 26.59 6.08 10.81
CA ARG A 379 27.89 5.72 10.25
C ARG A 379 28.66 6.98 9.85
N GLU A 380 29.86 7.14 10.39
CA GLU A 380 30.76 8.24 10.05
C GLU A 380 31.17 8.26 8.57
N SER A 381 31.63 9.42 8.09
CA SER A 381 31.99 9.63 6.69
C SER A 381 33.34 9.00 6.31
N GLU A 382 33.35 7.68 6.11
CA GLU A 382 34.54 6.91 5.76
C GLU A 382 34.40 6.10 4.46
N PRO A 383 35.50 5.66 3.81
CA PRO A 383 35.43 4.89 2.58
C PRO A 383 34.61 3.60 2.75
N LEU A 384 33.72 3.33 1.80
CA LEU A 384 33.00 2.06 1.71
C LEU A 384 33.75 1.10 0.79
N PRO A 385 33.87 -0.20 1.11
CA PRO A 385 34.49 -1.17 0.23
C PRO A 385 33.62 -1.44 -1.02
N ALA A 386 34.22 -2.09 -2.02
CA ALA A 386 33.54 -2.46 -3.26
C ALA A 386 32.50 -3.58 -3.04
N THR A 387 32.67 -4.35 -1.96
CA THR A 387 31.72 -5.36 -1.50
C THR A 387 30.69 -4.74 -0.56
N TRP A 388 29.51 -5.34 -0.52
CA TRP A 388 28.45 -4.92 0.40
C TRP A 388 28.87 -5.10 1.85
N THR A 389 28.77 -4.01 2.60
CA THR A 389 29.05 -3.97 4.03
C THR A 389 27.80 -3.60 4.80
N ARG A 390 27.54 -4.34 5.88
CA ARG A 390 26.41 -4.10 6.75
C ARG A 390 26.66 -2.87 7.62
N ILE A 391 25.67 -2.00 7.68
CA ILE A 391 25.63 -0.82 8.55
C ILE A 391 24.60 -1.12 9.64
N GLU A 392 25.00 -1.01 10.89
CA GLU A 392 24.12 -1.18 12.04
C GLU A 392 24.51 -0.20 13.14
N ALA A 393 23.55 0.57 13.66
CA ALA A 393 23.76 1.44 14.81
C ALA A 393 22.54 1.48 15.72
N ARG A 394 22.79 1.61 17.03
CA ARG A 394 21.75 1.76 18.05
C ARG A 394 21.81 3.18 18.61
N LEU A 395 20.64 3.80 18.69
CA LEU A 395 20.41 5.17 19.12
C LEU A 395 19.60 5.08 20.41
N LEU A 396 20.33 5.06 21.52
CA LEU A 396 19.75 4.95 22.85
C LEU A 396 19.59 6.35 23.44
N ASN A 397 18.39 6.66 23.92
CA ASN A 397 18.09 7.92 24.58
C ASN A 397 18.32 7.76 26.09
N SER A 398 19.53 8.04 26.56
CA SER A 398 19.89 7.93 27.98
C SER A 398 19.88 9.28 28.69
N ALA A 399 19.93 9.26 30.03
CA ALA A 399 20.03 10.47 30.85
C ALA A 399 21.32 11.27 30.57
N GLU A 400 22.39 10.60 30.16
CA GLU A 400 23.71 11.18 29.84
C GLU A 400 23.82 11.65 28.39
N ARG A 401 23.10 10.99 27.47
CA ARG A 401 23.09 11.31 26.03
C ARG A 401 21.65 11.36 25.51
N ARG A 402 21.02 12.52 25.68
CA ARG A 402 19.62 12.76 25.28
C ARG A 402 19.54 13.13 23.80
N ILE A 403 19.34 12.11 22.95
CA ILE A 403 19.18 12.23 21.49
C ILE A 403 17.79 12.80 21.14
N PHE A 404 16.74 12.38 21.85
CA PHE A 404 15.36 12.84 21.60
C PHE A 404 14.85 13.64 22.80
N ALA A 405 14.80 14.96 22.65
CA ALA A 405 14.32 15.90 23.67
C ALA A 405 12.79 16.16 23.57
N ALA A 406 12.19 16.60 24.68
CA ALA A 406 10.79 17.01 24.74
C ALA A 406 10.45 18.11 23.71
N GLY A 407 9.33 17.96 23.02
CA GLY A 407 8.89 18.85 21.94
C GLY A 407 9.42 18.50 20.54
N ASN A 408 10.34 17.55 20.45
CA ASN A 408 10.69 16.91 19.17
C ASN A 408 9.69 15.78 18.91
N VAL A 409 9.07 15.82 17.74
CA VAL A 409 7.95 14.93 17.38
C VAL A 409 8.31 14.06 16.19
N TYR A 410 9.28 14.49 15.36
CA TYR A 410 9.68 13.74 14.18
C TYR A 410 11.19 13.66 14.04
N MET A 411 11.66 12.62 13.36
CA MET A 411 13.02 12.50 12.85
C MET A 411 13.03 12.12 11.37
N ARG A 412 14.20 12.29 10.74
CA ARG A 412 14.49 11.79 9.38
C ARG A 412 15.87 11.15 9.37
N LEU A 413 16.04 10.05 8.63
CA LEU A 413 17.37 9.53 8.28
C LEU A 413 17.99 10.37 7.17
N VAL A 414 19.31 10.49 7.18
CA VAL A 414 20.13 11.18 6.18
C VAL A 414 21.08 10.17 5.57
N LEU A 415 21.06 9.98 4.26
CA LEU A 415 22.08 9.26 3.50
C LEU A 415 22.88 10.26 2.69
N GLN A 416 24.21 10.22 2.79
CA GLN A 416 25.04 11.23 2.15
C GLN A 416 26.35 10.64 1.62
N THR A 417 26.78 11.07 0.44
CA THR A 417 28.15 10.80 -0.03
C THR A 417 29.13 11.78 0.61
N GLY A 418 30.36 11.34 0.84
CA GLY A 418 31.40 12.21 1.38
C GLY A 418 31.77 13.32 0.38
N PRO A 419 32.33 14.43 0.88
CA PRO A 419 32.88 15.46 0.01
C PRO A 419 33.95 14.82 -0.89
N ILE A 420 33.90 15.13 -2.18
CA ILE A 420 34.88 14.65 -3.18
C ILE A 420 34.69 13.16 -3.57
N SER A 421 33.50 12.58 -3.38
CA SER A 421 33.21 11.23 -3.90
C SER A 421 33.35 11.19 -5.43
N LEU A 422 34.23 10.30 -5.93
CA LEU A 422 34.57 10.17 -7.36
C LEU A 422 33.74 9.10 -8.10
N GLY A 423 32.75 8.50 -7.44
CA GLY A 423 31.95 7.43 -8.00
C GLY A 423 30.65 7.17 -7.22
N PRO A 424 29.79 6.28 -7.74
CA PRO A 424 28.54 5.91 -7.12
C PRO A 424 28.72 5.21 -5.77
N VAL A 425 27.78 5.48 -4.87
CA VAL A 425 27.61 4.76 -3.62
C VAL A 425 26.22 4.14 -3.62
N TRP A 426 26.13 2.87 -3.27
CA TRP A 426 24.85 2.18 -3.17
C TRP A 426 24.48 1.93 -1.73
N PHE A 427 23.20 2.07 -1.43
CA PHE A 427 22.57 1.71 -0.16
C PHE A 427 21.42 0.74 -0.44
N ASP A 428 21.28 -0.29 0.39
CA ASP A 428 20.22 -1.29 0.29
C ASP A 428 19.68 -1.63 1.68
N ASP A 429 18.39 -1.99 1.73
CA ASP A 429 17.68 -2.49 2.92
C ASP A 429 17.80 -1.66 4.23
N PHE A 430 17.82 -0.33 4.13
CA PHE A 430 17.79 0.53 5.32
C PHE A 430 16.45 0.45 6.06
N ARG A 431 16.53 0.07 7.33
CA ARG A 431 15.41 -0.13 8.24
C ARG A 431 15.66 0.63 9.53
N VAL A 432 14.60 1.21 10.09
CA VAL A 432 14.61 1.79 11.43
C VAL A 432 13.57 1.08 12.26
N ARG A 433 14.01 0.57 13.39
CA ARG A 433 13.15 -0.17 14.31
C ARG A 433 13.33 0.44 15.68
N GLN A 434 12.30 0.39 16.51
CA GLN A 434 12.54 0.62 17.92
C GLN A 434 13.53 -0.42 18.42
N THR A 435 14.54 -0.01 19.19
CA THR A 435 15.44 -0.93 19.86
C THR A 435 14.63 -1.68 20.90
N GLN A 436 13.93 -2.73 20.48
CA GLN A 436 13.63 -3.81 21.39
C GLN A 436 14.99 -4.38 21.77
N VAL A 437 15.36 -4.28 23.04
CA VAL A 437 16.38 -5.21 23.53
C VAL A 437 15.79 -6.59 23.25
N VAL A 438 16.56 -7.41 22.52
CA VAL A 438 16.74 -8.86 22.62
C VAL A 438 16.99 -9.46 21.22
N GLU A 439 18.11 -10.16 21.08
CA GLU A 439 18.43 -10.95 19.89
C GLU A 439 17.39 -12.06 19.67
N PRO A 440 16.90 -12.26 18.43
CA PRO A 440 16.24 -13.50 18.07
C PRO A 440 17.30 -14.59 17.87
N VAL A 441 17.24 -15.62 18.71
CA VAL A 441 17.91 -16.90 18.46
C VAL A 441 17.15 -17.60 17.34
N ASN A 442 17.83 -17.85 16.23
CA ASN A 442 17.35 -18.75 15.19
C ASN A 442 17.26 -20.17 15.76
N MET A 443 16.04 -20.68 15.95
CA MET A 443 15.78 -22.00 16.52
C MET A 443 16.19 -23.18 15.63
N LEU A 444 16.60 -22.92 14.37
CA LEU A 444 17.04 -23.95 13.44
C LEU A 444 18.52 -23.72 13.10
N SER A 445 19.41 -24.41 13.81
CA SER A 445 20.79 -24.54 13.35
C SER A 445 20.79 -25.33 12.03
N GLY A 446 20.99 -24.63 10.90
CA GLY A 446 21.26 -25.24 9.59
C GLY A 446 20.18 -25.15 8.50
N GLY A 447 19.04 -24.48 8.72
CA GLY A 447 18.05 -24.17 7.66
C GLY A 447 16.62 -24.65 7.92
N ASP A 448 15.69 -24.20 7.07
CA ASP A 448 14.26 -24.56 7.05
C ASP A 448 14.05 -26.05 6.72
N PHE A 449 12.89 -26.63 7.08
CA PHE A 449 12.53 -28.03 6.78
C PHE A 449 12.65 -28.37 5.29
N GLU A 450 12.63 -27.34 4.44
CA GLU A 450 12.73 -27.38 2.97
C GLU A 450 14.03 -28.00 2.42
N ARG A 451 15.13 -28.01 3.18
CA ARG A 451 16.47 -28.29 2.64
C ARG A 451 17.09 -29.65 3.02
N ARG A 452 16.36 -30.57 3.66
CA ARG A 452 16.93 -31.86 4.14
C ARG A 452 16.39 -33.09 3.39
N THR A 453 17.25 -34.08 3.19
CA THR A 453 16.93 -35.36 2.50
C THR A 453 16.26 -36.39 3.41
N VAL A 454 15.56 -37.35 2.79
CA VAL A 454 14.80 -38.43 3.46
C VAL A 454 15.68 -39.16 4.49
N GLY A 455 15.21 -39.19 5.75
CA GLY A 455 15.85 -39.92 6.86
C GLY A 455 16.77 -39.10 7.76
N ASN A 456 17.01 -37.81 7.49
CA ASN A 456 17.84 -36.97 8.35
C ASN A 456 16.95 -36.03 9.20
N ILE A 457 16.82 -36.31 10.50
CA ILE A 457 16.06 -35.48 11.45
C ILE A 457 16.70 -34.07 11.48
N PRO A 458 15.93 -32.97 11.55
CA PRO A 458 16.50 -31.64 11.75
C PRO A 458 17.38 -31.61 13.01
N GLU A 459 18.65 -31.19 12.91
CA GLU A 459 19.65 -31.23 14.00
C GLU A 459 19.21 -30.47 15.26
N ALA A 460 18.23 -29.57 15.13
CA ALA A 460 17.69 -28.76 16.23
C ALA A 460 16.47 -29.37 16.94
N ILE A 461 16.04 -30.60 16.57
CA ILE A 461 14.88 -31.26 17.15
C ILE A 461 15.30 -32.57 17.83
N GLN A 462 14.86 -32.74 19.07
CA GLN A 462 15.09 -33.95 19.85
C GLN A 462 13.77 -34.73 20.00
N PRO A 463 13.72 -36.01 19.58
CA PRO A 463 12.55 -36.85 19.79
C PRO A 463 12.33 -37.14 21.27
N VAL A 464 11.07 -37.08 21.69
CA VAL A 464 10.62 -37.41 23.04
C VAL A 464 9.59 -38.53 22.93
N ALA A 465 10.08 -39.78 22.93
CA ALA A 465 9.32 -40.99 22.65
C ALA A 465 8.62 -41.00 21.27
N GLY A 466 8.72 -42.14 20.57
CA GLY A 466 8.24 -42.26 19.19
C GLY A 466 9.33 -41.90 18.17
N GLN A 467 8.97 -41.93 16.88
CA GLN A 467 9.89 -41.70 15.78
C GLN A 467 9.59 -40.37 15.10
N ILE A 468 10.64 -39.64 14.71
CA ILE A 468 10.53 -38.41 13.93
C ILE A 468 11.14 -38.64 12.56
N GLY A 469 10.47 -38.13 11.54
CA GLY A 469 10.94 -38.13 10.16
C GLY A 469 10.49 -36.90 9.41
N ILE A 470 10.82 -36.86 8.12
CA ILE A 470 10.37 -35.84 7.19
C ILE A 470 9.56 -36.53 6.11
N ASP A 471 8.37 -35.99 5.81
CA ASP A 471 7.48 -36.50 4.78
C ASP A 471 7.19 -35.39 3.75
N THR A 472 7.76 -35.56 2.57
CA THR A 472 7.61 -34.64 1.44
C THR A 472 6.25 -34.77 0.75
N THR A 473 5.52 -35.86 0.99
CA THR A 473 4.24 -36.15 0.32
C THR A 473 3.04 -35.53 1.03
N LYS A 474 3.26 -34.95 2.22
CA LYS A 474 2.20 -34.38 3.07
C LYS A 474 2.26 -32.87 3.28
N ALA A 475 3.19 -32.17 2.61
CA ALA A 475 3.35 -30.72 2.53
C ALA A 475 2.05 -29.89 2.38
N ASN A 476 1.89 -28.79 3.14
CA ASN A 476 0.81 -27.81 2.90
C ASN A 476 1.28 -26.58 2.10
N THR A 477 2.57 -26.27 2.17
CA THR A 477 3.16 -25.02 1.65
C THR A 477 4.08 -25.24 0.44
N GLY A 478 4.12 -26.47 -0.09
CA GLY A 478 5.09 -26.89 -1.11
C GLY A 478 6.42 -27.38 -0.55
N TYR A 479 6.54 -27.46 0.78
CA TYR A 479 7.75 -27.83 1.52
C TYR A 479 7.56 -29.09 2.37
N SER A 480 8.65 -29.67 2.88
CA SER A 480 8.55 -30.95 3.58
C SER A 480 7.93 -30.80 4.98
N SER A 481 7.02 -31.71 5.35
CA SER A 481 6.41 -31.70 6.68
C SER A 481 7.21 -32.54 7.67
N LEU A 482 7.27 -32.10 8.92
CA LEU A 482 7.81 -32.90 10.02
C LEU A 482 6.79 -33.96 10.43
N LEU A 483 7.15 -35.24 10.32
CA LEU A 483 6.33 -36.37 10.69
C LEU A 483 6.71 -36.86 12.10
N LEU A 484 5.72 -36.97 12.98
CA LEU A 484 5.79 -37.63 14.28
C LEU A 484 4.97 -38.92 14.23
N GLN A 485 5.60 -40.05 14.56
CA GLN A 485 4.96 -41.36 14.66
C GLN A 485 4.96 -41.86 16.10
N SER A 486 3.83 -42.42 16.53
CA SER A 486 3.63 -42.90 17.90
C SER A 486 4.65 -43.96 18.32
N ALA A 487 5.08 -43.93 19.58
CA ALA A 487 5.72 -45.08 20.23
C ALA A 487 4.73 -46.25 20.45
N ALA A 488 5.24 -47.44 20.80
CA ALA A 488 4.42 -48.56 21.26
C ALA A 488 3.85 -48.28 22.66
N GLY A 489 2.81 -47.42 22.72
CA GLY A 489 2.10 -47.02 23.93
C GLY A 489 2.72 -45.81 24.65
N GLY A 490 1.92 -44.76 24.89
CA GLY A 490 2.29 -43.58 25.68
C GLY A 490 2.18 -42.24 24.93
N GLU A 491 2.66 -41.18 25.57
CA GLU A 491 2.83 -39.83 24.98
C GLU A 491 4.01 -39.86 23.99
N SER A 492 3.82 -39.32 22.79
CA SER A 492 4.86 -39.16 21.77
C SER A 492 5.00 -37.69 21.41
N GLY A 493 6.21 -37.24 21.12
CA GLY A 493 6.46 -35.83 20.93
C GLY A 493 7.85 -35.50 20.46
N PHE A 494 8.10 -34.20 20.37
CA PHE A 494 9.40 -33.66 20.04
C PHE A 494 9.61 -32.34 20.76
N ALA A 495 10.87 -32.04 21.02
CA ALA A 495 11.25 -30.77 21.59
C ALA A 495 12.28 -30.07 20.70
N PHE A 496 12.15 -28.75 20.60
CA PHE A 496 13.20 -27.95 20.00
C PHE A 496 14.38 -27.79 20.97
N ALA A 497 15.57 -27.55 20.43
CA ALA A 497 16.73 -27.22 21.24
C ALA A 497 16.42 -26.04 22.19
N PRO A 498 16.74 -26.11 23.49
CA PRO A 498 16.40 -25.03 24.43
C PRO A 498 17.01 -23.68 24.04
N LEU A 499 16.21 -22.63 24.17
CA LEU A 499 16.60 -21.25 23.94
C LEU A 499 17.13 -20.60 25.21
N PRO A 500 18.34 -20.01 25.21
CA PRO A 500 18.82 -19.26 26.36
C PRO A 500 17.89 -18.09 26.73
N LEU A 501 17.54 -17.96 28.01
CA LEU A 501 16.72 -16.86 28.52
C LEU A 501 17.50 -15.55 28.64
N ALA A 502 18.82 -15.56 28.42
CA ALA A 502 19.67 -14.38 28.49
C ALA A 502 19.20 -13.25 27.55
N GLY A 503 18.48 -13.61 26.49
CA GLY A 503 17.72 -12.66 25.69
C GLY A 503 16.40 -12.29 26.37
N ILE A 504 15.47 -13.23 26.52
CA ILE A 504 14.06 -12.95 26.76
C ILE A 504 13.79 -12.22 28.10
N LYS A 505 13.06 -11.10 28.04
CA LYS A 505 12.77 -10.25 29.22
C LYS A 505 11.42 -10.55 29.86
N ALA A 506 11.35 -10.44 31.19
CA ALA A 506 10.10 -10.53 31.93
C ALA A 506 9.06 -9.52 31.39
N GLY A 507 7.85 -9.99 31.14
CA GLY A 507 6.75 -9.23 30.52
C GLY A 507 6.73 -9.23 28.99
N GLN A 508 7.72 -9.83 28.32
CA GLN A 508 7.76 -9.91 26.85
C GLN A 508 6.76 -10.95 26.34
N SER A 509 5.95 -10.59 25.34
CA SER A 509 5.04 -11.55 24.69
C SER A 509 5.77 -12.31 23.60
N LEU A 510 5.78 -13.63 23.71
CA LEU A 510 6.30 -14.55 22.71
C LEU A 510 5.12 -15.17 21.98
N THR A 511 5.18 -15.24 20.66
CA THR A 511 4.12 -15.85 19.85
C THR A 511 4.67 -16.98 19.01
N CYS A 512 4.07 -18.15 19.10
CA CYS A 512 4.41 -19.32 18.32
C CYS A 512 3.26 -19.67 17.38
N SER A 513 3.52 -19.90 16.10
CA SER A 513 2.54 -20.25 15.07
C SER A 513 3.01 -21.44 14.24
N PHE A 514 2.10 -22.36 13.92
CA PHE A 514 2.42 -23.56 13.14
C PHE A 514 1.16 -24.16 12.48
N TYR A 515 1.37 -25.03 11.50
CA TYR A 515 0.33 -25.83 10.87
C TYR A 515 0.48 -27.30 11.24
N TYR A 516 -0.63 -28.03 11.30
CA TYR A 516 -0.61 -29.44 11.65
C TYR A 516 -1.79 -30.22 11.05
N GLN A 517 -1.60 -31.52 10.88
CA GLN A 517 -2.61 -32.50 10.47
C GLN A 517 -2.27 -33.87 11.06
N SER A 518 -3.22 -34.78 11.17
CA SER A 518 -2.96 -36.17 11.56
C SER A 518 -3.55 -37.18 10.57
N ASP A 519 -3.28 -38.46 10.78
CA ASP A 519 -3.91 -39.55 10.01
C ASP A 519 -5.28 -39.93 10.57
N ARG A 520 -5.56 -39.56 11.82
CA ARG A 520 -6.81 -39.79 12.55
C ARG A 520 -6.97 -38.79 13.70
N PRO A 521 -8.19 -38.55 14.19
CA PRO A 521 -8.45 -37.63 15.30
C PRO A 521 -7.54 -37.88 16.50
N GLN A 522 -6.70 -36.91 16.82
CA GLN A 522 -5.70 -36.98 17.87
C GLN A 522 -5.64 -35.66 18.61
N LYS A 523 -5.37 -35.72 19.91
CA LYS A 523 -5.18 -34.54 20.74
C LYS A 523 -3.72 -34.43 21.12
N GLY A 524 -3.19 -33.24 20.97
CA GLY A 524 -1.87 -32.92 21.44
C GLY A 524 -1.88 -31.58 22.15
N VAL A 525 -0.72 -31.25 22.68
CA VAL A 525 -0.46 -30.05 23.40
C VAL A 525 0.90 -29.51 22.99
N VAL A 526 0.98 -28.19 22.84
CA VAL A 526 2.26 -27.50 22.74
C VAL A 526 2.49 -26.77 24.03
N VAL A 527 3.66 -27.01 24.62
CA VAL A 527 4.04 -26.49 25.92
C VAL A 527 5.28 -25.63 25.77
N ALA A 528 5.24 -24.44 26.37
CA ALA A 528 6.41 -23.61 26.60
C ALA A 528 6.86 -23.78 28.06
N GLU A 529 8.07 -24.30 28.26
CA GLU A 529 8.60 -24.70 29.56
C GLU A 529 9.89 -23.94 29.87
N MET A 530 10.08 -23.54 31.13
CA MET A 530 11.38 -23.04 31.60
C MET A 530 12.23 -24.20 32.09
N LEU A 531 13.51 -24.15 31.76
CA LEU A 531 14.50 -25.15 32.19
C LEU A 531 15.58 -24.49 33.04
N ASP A 532 16.13 -25.24 33.98
CA ASP A 532 17.31 -24.84 34.74
C ASP A 532 18.62 -24.98 33.93
N GLU A 533 19.75 -24.71 34.58
CA GLU A 533 21.09 -24.80 33.98
C GLU A 533 21.46 -26.21 33.52
N LYS A 534 20.88 -27.25 34.14
CA LYS A 534 21.10 -28.66 33.79
C LYS A 534 20.09 -29.15 32.74
N GLY A 535 19.15 -28.30 32.32
CA GLY A 535 18.10 -28.63 31.37
C GLY A 535 16.88 -29.32 31.98
N ALA A 536 16.76 -29.36 33.31
CA ALA A 536 15.60 -29.93 34.00
C ALA A 536 14.42 -28.95 33.95
N VAL A 537 13.20 -29.49 33.74
CA VAL A 537 11.97 -28.68 33.66
C VAL A 537 11.62 -28.14 35.04
N LEU A 538 11.39 -26.84 35.11
CA LEU A 538 10.90 -26.17 36.31
C LEU A 538 9.38 -26.37 36.42
N ALA A 539 8.84 -26.40 37.63
CA ALA A 539 7.43 -26.79 37.85
C ALA A 539 6.45 -25.82 37.17
N ARG A 540 6.86 -24.59 36.88
CA ARG A 540 6.07 -23.59 36.14
C ARG A 540 6.22 -23.69 34.62
N ARG A 541 5.10 -23.97 33.94
CA ARG A 541 4.91 -23.83 32.47
C ARG A 541 4.42 -22.42 32.13
N LEU A 542 4.89 -21.88 31.01
CA LEU A 542 4.56 -20.52 30.57
C LEU A 542 3.37 -20.49 29.63
N ALA A 543 3.20 -21.55 28.84
CA ALA A 543 2.07 -21.73 27.96
C ALA A 543 1.79 -23.22 27.80
N GLU A 544 0.52 -23.55 27.68
CA GLU A 544 0.07 -24.88 27.33
C GLU A 544 -1.16 -24.74 26.45
N VAL A 545 -1.03 -25.10 25.17
CA VAL A 545 -2.11 -24.96 24.20
C VAL A 545 -2.42 -26.31 23.58
N GLY A 546 -3.62 -26.78 23.85
CA GLY A 546 -4.17 -27.97 23.24
C GLY A 546 -4.47 -27.75 21.77
N PHE A 547 -4.28 -28.80 20.98
CA PHE A 547 -4.72 -28.85 19.60
C PHE A 547 -5.37 -30.19 19.30
N GLU A 548 -6.37 -30.16 18.41
CA GLU A 548 -7.04 -31.36 17.91
C GLU A 548 -6.72 -31.49 16.43
N ALA A 549 -6.00 -32.55 16.08
CA ALA A 549 -5.58 -32.86 14.72
C ALA A 549 -6.53 -33.89 14.12
N VAL A 550 -6.94 -33.67 12.87
CA VAL A 550 -7.85 -34.56 12.14
C VAL A 550 -7.28 -34.91 10.76
N ALA A 551 -7.81 -35.98 10.16
CA ALA A 551 -7.38 -36.46 8.87
C ALA A 551 -7.80 -35.55 7.71
N GLY A 552 -6.89 -35.31 6.77
CA GLY A 552 -7.17 -34.67 5.48
C GLY A 552 -7.36 -33.16 5.49
N ASN A 553 -7.19 -32.49 6.63
CA ASN A 553 -7.33 -31.03 6.71
C ASN A 553 -6.19 -30.40 7.52
N TRP A 554 -5.38 -29.58 6.86
CA TRP A 554 -4.32 -28.80 7.50
C TRP A 554 -4.93 -27.66 8.30
N LEU A 555 -4.67 -27.66 9.61
CA LEU A 555 -5.15 -26.65 10.54
C LEU A 555 -4.00 -25.74 10.94
N ALA A 556 -4.28 -24.45 11.11
CA ALA A 556 -3.35 -23.48 11.66
C ALA A 556 -3.59 -23.33 13.16
N ASN A 557 -2.52 -23.30 13.96
CA ASN A 557 -2.59 -22.87 15.35
C ASN A 557 -1.56 -21.78 15.61
N SER A 558 -1.86 -20.94 16.59
CA SER A 558 -0.90 -20.03 17.16
C SER A 558 -1.22 -19.80 18.62
N PHE A 559 -0.20 -19.73 19.46
CA PHE A 559 -0.34 -19.33 20.84
C PHE A 559 0.66 -18.25 21.17
N ALA A 560 0.20 -17.30 21.98
CA ALA A 560 1.05 -16.28 22.56
C ALA A 560 1.08 -16.47 24.06
N PHE A 561 2.24 -16.27 24.66
CA PHE A 561 2.37 -16.21 26.09
C PHE A 561 3.31 -15.09 26.47
N LYS A 562 2.99 -14.48 27.60
CA LYS A 562 3.83 -13.46 28.18
C LYS A 562 4.86 -14.15 29.06
N PHE A 563 6.14 -13.94 28.77
CA PHE A 563 7.22 -14.47 29.57
C PHE A 563 7.26 -13.70 30.90
N GLU A 564 6.52 -14.15 31.89
CA GLU A 564 6.50 -13.56 33.24
C GLU A 564 6.94 -14.60 34.27
N PRO A 565 8.27 -14.77 34.44
CA PRO A 565 8.78 -15.70 35.44
C PRO A 565 8.43 -15.15 36.84
N GLN A 566 7.91 -16.01 37.73
CA GLN A 566 7.55 -15.65 39.11
C GLN A 566 8.02 -16.72 40.10
N GLY A 567 8.28 -16.30 41.34
CA GLY A 567 8.69 -17.19 42.44
C GLY A 567 10.18 -17.53 42.45
N ASN A 568 10.55 -18.55 43.23
CA ASN A 568 11.96 -18.91 43.41
C ASN A 568 12.57 -19.57 42.17
N GLU A 569 11.74 -20.11 41.27
CA GLU A 569 12.16 -20.74 40.02
C GLU A 569 12.77 -19.76 39.01
N VAL A 570 12.48 -18.45 39.15
CA VAL A 570 13.03 -17.41 38.28
C VAL A 570 14.55 -17.35 38.36
N ALA A 571 15.11 -17.51 39.56
CA ALA A 571 16.55 -17.39 39.77
C ALA A 571 17.33 -18.52 39.07
N VAL A 572 16.68 -19.68 38.93
CA VAL A 572 17.30 -20.89 38.38
C VAL A 572 16.96 -21.14 36.91
N ALA A 573 15.89 -20.54 36.37
CA ALA A 573 15.54 -20.63 34.96
C ALA A 573 16.66 -20.06 34.07
N LYS A 574 17.23 -20.89 33.20
CA LYS A 574 18.31 -20.51 32.27
C LYS A 574 17.90 -20.59 30.80
N SER A 575 16.97 -21.46 30.45
CA SER A 575 16.49 -21.60 29.07
C SER A 575 14.99 -21.81 28.98
N LEU A 576 14.42 -21.49 27.83
CA LEU A 576 13.05 -21.72 27.44
C LEU A 576 13.03 -22.84 26.40
N ARG A 577 12.13 -23.80 26.53
CA ARG A 577 11.96 -24.86 25.54
C ARG A 577 10.52 -24.92 25.08
N ILE A 578 10.34 -25.07 23.77
CA ILE A 578 9.04 -25.43 23.19
C ILE A 578 9.04 -26.94 22.95
N ARG A 579 8.03 -27.61 23.50
CA ARG A 579 7.81 -29.05 23.35
C ARG A 579 6.41 -29.31 22.82
N VAL A 580 6.33 -30.16 21.81
CA VAL A 580 5.07 -30.70 21.31
C VAL A 580 4.91 -32.10 21.86
N ALA A 581 3.73 -32.40 22.37
CA ALA A 581 3.42 -33.72 22.88
C ALA A 581 2.00 -34.13 22.56
N ALA A 582 1.82 -35.37 22.13
CA ALA A 582 0.51 -35.90 21.78
C ALA A 582 0.35 -37.30 22.38
N ALA A 583 -0.82 -37.56 22.94
CA ALA A 583 -1.20 -38.91 23.33
C ALA A 583 -1.63 -39.64 22.06
N MET A 584 -0.77 -40.52 21.55
CA MET A 584 -0.95 -41.14 20.24
C MET A 584 -1.17 -42.65 20.39
N PRO A 585 -2.26 -43.22 19.83
CA PRO A 585 -2.40 -44.67 19.71
C PRO A 585 -1.27 -45.27 18.90
N ALA A 586 -0.91 -46.53 19.17
CA ALA A 586 0.15 -47.22 18.43
C ALA A 586 -0.15 -47.23 16.91
N GLY A 587 0.84 -46.83 16.12
CA GLY A 587 0.77 -46.68 14.67
C GLY A 587 0.16 -45.36 14.17
N ALA A 588 -0.20 -44.42 15.04
CA ALA A 588 -0.74 -43.12 14.63
C ALA A 588 0.37 -42.15 14.16
N SER A 589 0.00 -41.18 13.31
CA SER A 589 0.92 -40.19 12.74
C SER A 589 0.35 -38.77 12.82
N ILE A 590 1.21 -37.80 13.12
CA ILE A 590 0.90 -36.36 13.08
C ILE A 590 1.99 -35.66 12.26
N TRP A 591 1.59 -34.78 11.35
CA TRP A 591 2.47 -33.93 10.57
C TRP A 591 2.38 -32.47 11.04
N PHE A 592 3.52 -31.78 11.03
CA PHE A 592 3.64 -30.36 11.33
C PHE A 592 4.35 -29.64 10.19
N ASP A 593 3.95 -28.39 9.93
CA ASP A 593 4.51 -27.53 8.87
C ASP A 593 4.64 -26.09 9.38
N THR A 594 5.67 -25.37 8.90
CA THR A 594 5.91 -23.93 9.13
C THR A 594 5.81 -23.50 10.61
N PHE A 595 6.67 -24.04 11.48
CA PHE A 595 6.70 -23.75 12.91
C PHE A 595 7.59 -22.53 13.22
N ILE A 596 6.98 -21.41 13.62
CA ILE A 596 7.64 -20.09 13.76
C ILE A 596 7.37 -19.52 15.16
N MET A 597 8.41 -19.10 15.86
CA MET A 597 8.30 -18.32 17.11
C MET A 597 8.84 -16.91 16.91
N ARG A 598 8.12 -15.91 17.42
CA ARG A 598 8.42 -14.47 17.35
C ARG A 598 8.48 -13.87 18.74
#